data_AF-U3U6I9-F1
#
_entry.id   AF-U3U6I9-F1
#
_cell.length_a   1.000
_cell.length_b   1.000
_cell.length_c   1.000
_cell.angle_alpha   90.00
_cell.angle_beta   90.00
_cell.angle_gamma   90.00
#
_symmetry.space_group_name_H-M   'P 1'
#
loop_
_entity.id
_entity.type
_entity.pdbx_description
1 polymer ?
#
loop_
_entity_poly.entity_id
_entity_poly.type
_entity_poly.pdbx_seq_one_letter_code
_entity_poly.pdbx_strand_id
1 'polypeptide(L)' 'MTLAAVSLSEVLTRRDWENPVITSLHRLDAHPPFASWRDEVSARDRHPSPAQQRLNGQWAFSYFTAPEAVK' A
#
# COMPACT_ATOMS: atom_id res chain seq x y z
N MET A 1 15.40 -11.03 -8.66
CA MET A 1 15.60 -9.71 -9.29
C MET A 1 15.58 -8.68 -8.18
N THR A 2 16.73 -8.15 -7.79
CA THR A 2 16.83 -7.05 -6.82
C THR A 2 16.49 -5.76 -7.56
N LEU A 3 15.35 -5.15 -7.26
CA LEU A 3 15.08 -3.78 -7.68
C LEU A 3 16.13 -2.90 -7.01
N ALA A 4 16.91 -2.16 -7.80
CA ALA A 4 17.79 -1.13 -7.26
C ALA A 4 16.94 -0.13 -6.47
N ALA A 5 17.37 0.19 -5.25
CA ALA A 5 16.66 1.15 -4.42
C ALA A 5 16.75 2.54 -5.07
N VAL A 6 15.61 3.11 -5.46
CA VAL A 6 15.51 4.48 -5.95
C VAL A 6 15.57 5.42 -4.74
N SER A 7 16.37 6.48 -4.84
CA SER A 7 16.47 7.49 -3.78
C SER A 7 15.18 8.34 -3.70
N LEU A 8 14.91 8.93 -2.54
CA LEU A 8 13.77 9.85 -2.39
C LEU A 8 13.82 11.00 -3.41
N SER A 9 15.02 11.56 -3.65
CA SER A 9 15.21 12.64 -4.62
C SER A 9 14.82 12.23 -6.04
N GLU A 10 15.13 10.99 -6.46
CA GLU A 10 14.78 10.46 -7.78
C GLU A 10 13.28 10.17 -7.92
N VAL A 11 12.60 9.80 -6.82
CA VAL A 11 11.14 9.63 -6.81
C VAL A 11 10.45 11.00 -6.95
N LEU A 12 10.90 12.00 -6.20
CA LEU A 12 10.28 13.33 -6.19
C LEU A 12 10.43 14.07 -7.53
N THR A 13 11.56 13.92 -8.23
CA THR A 13 11.78 14.58 -9.54
C THR A 13 10.79 14.14 -10.61
N ARG A 14 10.18 12.96 -10.49
CA ARG A 14 9.19 12.47 -11.46
C ARG A 14 7.85 13.19 -11.38
N ARG A 15 7.51 13.76 -10.20
CA ARG A 15 6.24 14.45 -9.92
C ARG A 15 5.02 13.65 -10.42
N ASP A 16 5.02 12.35 -10.17
CA ASP A 16 3.97 11.44 -10.70
C ASP A 16 2.56 11.90 -10.28
N TRP A 17 2.41 12.60 -9.15
CA TRP A 17 1.15 13.17 -8.66
C TRP A 17 0.62 14.37 -9.47
N GLU A 18 1.44 14.99 -10.33
CA GLU A 18 1.05 16.07 -11.24
C GLU A 18 0.80 15.57 -12.67
N ASN A 19 0.96 14.27 -12.92
CA ASN A 19 0.77 13.67 -14.24
C ASN A 19 -0.54 12.87 -14.30
N PRO A 20 -1.59 13.33 -15.01
CA PRO A 20 -2.88 12.65 -15.04
C PRO A 20 -2.87 11.31 -15.78
N VAL A 21 -1.83 11.03 -16.59
CA VAL A 21 -1.65 9.72 -17.23
C VAL A 21 -1.19 8.68 -16.22
N ILE A 22 -0.50 9.11 -15.16
CA ILE A 22 0.00 8.23 -14.10
C ILE A 22 -1.05 8.15 -12.99
N THR A 23 -1.93 7.16 -13.10
CA THR A 23 -2.99 6.91 -12.09
C THR A 23 -2.57 5.94 -11.00
N SER A 24 -1.55 5.11 -11.25
CA SER A 24 -0.93 4.21 -10.27
C SER A 24 0.38 3.65 -10.80
N LEU A 25 1.29 3.26 -9.90
CA LEU A 25 2.50 2.52 -10.22
C LEU A 25 2.53 1.23 -9.38
N HIS A 26 2.82 0.09 -10.02
CA HIS A 26 2.96 -1.21 -9.34
C HIS A 26 1.77 -1.64 -8.47
N ARG A 27 0.57 -1.11 -8.73
CA ARG A 27 -0.67 -1.51 -8.06
C ARG A 27 -1.15 -2.85 -8.63
N LEU A 28 -1.58 -3.76 -7.76
CA LEU A 28 -2.22 -5.01 -8.16
C LEU A 28 -3.62 -4.77 -8.74
N ASP A 29 -4.13 -5.74 -9.51
CA ASP A 29 -5.47 -5.67 -10.07
C ASP A 29 -6.55 -5.62 -8.99
N ALA A 30 -7.66 -4.95 -9.30
CA ALA A 30 -8.82 -4.91 -8.43
C ALA A 30 -9.47 -6.30 -8.32
N HIS A 31 -9.96 -6.64 -7.13
CA HIS A 31 -10.62 -7.90 -6.85
C HIS A 31 -11.73 -7.73 -5.80
N PRO A 32 -12.70 -8.68 -5.70
CA PRO A 32 -13.65 -8.71 -4.59
C PRO A 32 -12.95 -8.89 -3.23
N PRO A 33 -13.59 -8.56 -2.09
CA PRO A 33 -12.97 -8.69 -0.78
C PRO A 33 -12.42 -10.10 -0.52
N PHE A 34 -11.13 -10.18 -0.17
CA PHE A 34 -10.45 -11.43 0.16
C PHE A 34 -10.15 -11.49 1.66
N ALA A 35 -10.46 -12.63 2.27
CA ALA A 35 -10.03 -12.97 3.62
C ALA A 35 -9.04 -14.14 3.65
N SER A 36 -8.90 -14.92 2.57
CA SER A 36 -7.94 -16.03 2.47
C SER A 36 -8.09 -17.07 3.61
N TRP A 37 -9.32 -17.54 3.85
CA TRP A 37 -9.59 -18.63 4.79
C TRP A 37 -8.88 -19.92 4.37
N ARG A 38 -8.54 -20.77 5.35
CA ARG A 38 -7.81 -22.04 5.13
C ARG A 38 -8.70 -23.27 5.20
N ASP A 39 -9.97 -23.08 5.53
CA ASP A 39 -11.00 -24.12 5.61
C ASP A 39 -12.37 -23.55 5.23
N GLU A 40 -13.28 -24.43 4.84
CA GLU A 40 -14.61 -24.08 4.34
C GLU A 40 -15.55 -23.55 5.44
N VAL A 41 -15.47 -24.13 6.64
CA VAL A 41 -16.36 -23.79 7.75
C VAL A 41 -16.15 -22.33 8.17
N SER A 42 -14.90 -21.93 8.35
CA SER A 42 -14.52 -20.54 8.65
C SER A 42 -14.96 -19.57 7.55
N ALA A 43 -14.89 -19.97 6.27
CA ALA A 43 -15.31 -19.14 5.15
C ALA A 43 -16.83 -18.95 5.10
N ARG A 44 -17.59 -20.04 5.27
CA ARG A 44 -19.06 -20.02 5.31
C ARG A 44 -19.57 -19.14 6.46
N ASP A 45 -19.00 -19.33 7.65
CA ASP A 45 -19.44 -18.67 8.88
C ASP A 45 -18.78 -17.28 9.08
N ARG A 46 -17.91 -16.88 8.14
CA ARG A 46 -17.20 -15.59 8.10
C ARG A 46 -16.38 -15.30 9.35
N HIS A 47 -15.72 -16.33 9.88
CA HIS A 47 -14.80 -16.17 11.00
C HIS A 47 -13.60 -15.26 10.63
N PRO A 48 -12.91 -14.65 11.61
CA PRO A 48 -11.65 -13.96 11.34
C PRO A 48 -10.63 -14.91 10.69
N SER A 49 -10.05 -14.50 9.58
CA SER A 49 -9.01 -15.29 8.92
C SER A 49 -7.63 -15.05 9.55
N PRO A 50 -6.86 -16.10 9.87
CA PRO A 50 -5.48 -15.94 10.36
C PRO A 50 -4.53 -15.35 9.31
N ALA A 51 -4.91 -15.37 8.03
CA ALA A 51 -4.14 -14.80 6.93
C ALA A 51 -4.35 -13.29 6.76
N GLN A 52 -5.29 -12.68 7.51
CA GLN A 52 -5.61 -11.26 7.44
C GLN A 52 -5.23 -10.57 8.74
N GLN A 53 -4.27 -9.66 8.69
CA GLN A 53 -3.82 -8.89 9.85
C GLN A 53 -4.32 -7.45 9.78
N ARG A 54 -4.70 -6.88 10.92
CA ARG A 54 -5.08 -5.47 11.05
C ARG A 54 -3.86 -4.67 11.52
N LEU A 55 -3.53 -3.60 10.81
CA LEU A 55 -2.44 -2.67 11.17
C LEU A 55 -2.97 -1.34 11.74
N ASN A 56 -4.25 -1.31 12.14
CA ASN A 56 -4.84 -0.15 12.80
C ASN A 56 -4.22 0.00 14.19
N GLY A 57 -3.87 1.22 14.59
CA GLY A 57 -3.22 1.49 15.86
C GLY A 57 -2.59 2.88 15.89
N GLN A 58 -1.56 3.03 16.72
CA GLN A 58 -0.77 4.27 16.79
C GLN A 58 0.27 4.28 15.67
N TRP A 59 0.33 5.38 14.94
CA TRP A 59 1.30 5.61 13.87
C TRP A 59 2.15 6.83 14.20
N ALA A 60 3.46 6.75 13.97
CA ALA A 60 4.32 7.92 14.00
C ALA A 60 4.03 8.78 12.76
N PHE A 61 3.61 10.03 12.97
CA PHE A 61 3.21 10.94 11.92
C PHE A 61 3.95 12.27 12.04
N SER A 62 4.48 12.75 10.92
CA SER A 62 5.16 14.05 10.79
C SER A 62 4.57 14.81 9.61
N TYR A 63 4.25 16.08 9.81
CA TYR A 63 3.69 16.95 8.77
C TYR A 63 4.76 17.85 8.15
N PHE A 64 4.68 18.03 6.83
CA PHE A 64 5.53 18.92 6.05
C PHE A 64 4.65 19.71 5.07
N THR A 65 5.05 20.95 4.76
CA THR A 65 4.29 21.83 3.86
C THR A 65 4.50 21.51 2.37
N ALA A 66 5.54 20.76 2.04
CA ALA A 66 5.88 20.32 0.68
C ALA A 66 6.63 18.97 0.76
N PRO A 67 6.50 18.08 -0.24
CA PRO A 67 7.19 16.78 -0.23
C PRO A 67 8.73 16.93 -0.26
N GLU A 68 9.26 18.00 -0.86
CA GLU A 68 10.70 18.30 -0.90
C GLU A 68 11.27 18.75 0.45
N ALA A 69 10.42 19.05 1.44
CA ALA A 69 10.86 19.44 2.79
C ALA A 69 11.19 18.22 3.68
N VAL A 70 10.93 16.99 3.19
CA VAL A 70 11.31 15.74 3.87
C VAL A 70 12.83 15.58 3.76
N LYS A 71 13.50 15.42 4.90
CA LYS A 71 14.96 15.24 5.01
C LYS A 71 15.33 13.82 5.40
#